data_AF-A0A139X7A3-F1
#
_entry.id   AF-A0A139X7A3-F1
#
_cell.length_a   1.000
_cell.length_b   1.000
_cell.length_c   1.000
_cell.angle_alpha   90.00
_cell.angle_beta   90.00
_cell.angle_gamma   90.00
#
_symmetry.space_group_name_H-M   'P 1'
#
loop_
_entity.id
_entity.type
_entity.pdbx_description
1 polymer ?
#
loop_
_entity_poly.entity_id
_entity_poly.type
_entity_poly.pdbx_seq_one_letter_code
_entity_poly.pdbx_strand_id
1 'polypeptide(L)'
;MMSIILLYATIIFYFIMAFSFFQKWLDFFIADAEMSSEERVFSMIILVIATVFWPVIVPLAYLEVLKFHQKHKEVIDSLLISSRSRLQDK
;
A
#
# COMPACT_ATOMS: atom_id res chain seq x y z
N MET A 1 5.69 24.15 28.12
CA MET A 1 6.28 22.84 28.46
C MET A 1 5.48 21.68 27.88
N MET A 2 4.19 21.51 28.21
CA MET A 2 3.36 20.39 27.72
C MET A 2 3.25 20.31 26.18
N SER A 3 3.11 21.44 25.49
CA SER A 3 3.03 21.50 24.02
C SER A 3 4.32 21.06 23.32
N ILE A 4 5.48 21.31 23.94
CA ILE A 4 6.79 20.93 23.40
C ILE A 4 6.95 19.40 23.47
N ILE A 5 6.52 18.79 24.57
CA ILE A 5 6.54 17.33 24.74
C ILE A 5 5.65 16.65 23.68
N LEU A 6 4.44 17.18 23.45
CA LEU A 6 3.52 16.66 22.42
C LEU A 6 4.10 16.77 21.00
N LEU A 7 4.80 17.86 20.70
CA LEU A 7 5.45 18.05 19.41
C LEU A 7 6.55 17.01 19.18
N TYR A 8 7.43 16.80 20.16
CA TYR A 8 8.47 15.77 20.04
C TYR A 8 7.89 14.36 19.93
N ALA A 9 6.87 14.03 20.71
CA ALA A 9 6.19 12.74 20.62
C ALA A 9 5.60 12.50 19.22
N THR A 10 4.97 13.53 18.64
CA THR A 10 4.39 13.46 17.29
C THR A 10 5.46 13.27 16.22
N ILE A 11 6.60 13.97 16.34
CA ILE A 11 7.73 13.84 15.43
C ILE A 11 8.31 12.43 15.49
N ILE A 12 8.55 11.91 16.70
CA ILE A 12 9.08 10.55 16.89
C ILE A 12 8.12 9.53 16.30
N PHE A 13 6.83 9.64 16.60
CA PHE A 13 5.80 8.77 16.04
C PHE A 13 5.78 8.80 14.51
N TYR A 14 5.84 10.01 13.93
CA TYR A 14 5.87 10.19 12.48
C TYR A 14 7.08 9.48 11.86
N PHE A 15 8.28 9.60 12.44
CA PHE A 15 9.48 8.93 11.94
C PHE A 15 9.42 7.41 12.09
N ILE A 16 8.90 6.88 13.21
CA ILE A 16 8.73 5.44 13.42
C ILE A 16 7.78 4.85 12.36
N MET A 17 6.65 5.52 12.11
CA MET A 17 5.69 5.09 11.11
C MET A 17 6.29 5.17 9.69
N ALA A 18 6.93 6.30 9.36
CA ALA A 18 7.59 6.48 8.07
C ALA A 18 8.63 5.38 7.81
N PHE A 19 9.48 5.07 8.80
CA PHE A 19 10.47 4.00 8.68
C PHE A 19 9.83 2.63 8.47
N SER A 20 8.75 2.34 9.19
CA SER A 20 8.02 1.07 9.05
C SER A 20 7.41 0.91 7.64
N PHE A 21 6.81 1.97 7.09
CA PHE A 21 6.29 1.96 5.72
C PHE A 21 7.40 1.86 4.69
N PHE A 22 8.48 2.62 4.88
CA PHE A 22 9.63 2.59 3.99
C PHE A 22 10.21 1.19 3.87
N GLN A 23 10.42 0.48 4.98
CA GLN A 23 10.92 -0.91 4.96
C GLN A 23 10.00 -1.83 4.16
N LYS A 24 8.69 -1.79 4.43
CA LYS A 24 7.71 -2.62 3.72
C LYS A 24 7.71 -2.36 2.22
N TRP A 25 7.69 -1.09 1.83
CA TRP A 25 7.68 -0.73 0.42
C TRP A 25 9.04 -1.00 -0.25
N LEU A 26 10.15 -0.86 0.47
CA LEU A 26 11.48 -1.20 -0.02
C LEU A 26 11.61 -2.71 -0.26
N ASP A 27 11.09 -3.54 0.65
CA ASP A 27 11.07 -5.00 0.47
C ASP A 27 10.28 -5.39 -0.78
N PHE A 28 9.08 -4.81 -0.97
CA PHE A 28 8.29 -4.99 -2.18
C PHE A 28 9.04 -4.55 -3.43
N PHE A 29 9.72 -3.41 -3.34
CA PHE A 29 10.48 -2.84 -4.44
C PHE A 29 11.70 -3.68 -4.83
N ILE A 30 12.38 -4.29 -3.86
CA ILE A 30 13.52 -5.19 -4.11
C ILE A 30 13.06 -6.54 -4.64
N ALA A 31 11.88 -7.01 -4.22
CA ALA A 31 11.31 -8.28 -4.68
C ALA A 31 10.86 -8.23 -6.15
N ASP A 32 10.64 -7.04 -6.72
CA ASP A 32 10.28 -6.86 -8.12
C ASP A 32 11.53 -7.04 -9.02
N ALA A 33 11.70 -8.26 -9.53
CA ALA A 33 12.86 -8.69 -10.29
C ALA A 33 12.85 -8.25 -11.77
N GLU A 34 11.73 -7.70 -12.27
CA GLU A 34 11.59 -7.36 -13.70
C GLU A 34 11.93 -5.90 -14.04
N MET A 35 12.32 -5.08 -13.05
CA MET A 35 12.63 -3.67 -13.31
C MET A 35 13.99 -3.43 -13.96
N SER A 36 14.00 -2.61 -15.01
CA SER A 36 15.23 -2.08 -15.61
C SER A 36 15.95 -1.11 -14.65
N SER A 37 17.24 -0.87 -14.87
CA SER A 37 18.04 0.01 -13.99
C SER A 37 17.51 1.45 -13.90
N GLU A 38 16.90 1.96 -14.97
CA GLU A 38 16.35 3.32 -15.01
C GLU A 38 15.03 3.43 -14.23
N GLU A 39 14.14 2.47 -14.43
CA GLU A 39 12.88 2.35 -13.68
C GLU A 39 13.14 2.17 -12.19
N ARG A 40 14.25 1.49 -11.85
CA ARG A 40 14.64 1.28 -10.46
C ARG A 40 14.98 2.59 -9.74
N VAL A 41 15.71 3.49 -10.39
CA VAL A 41 16.03 4.80 -9.79
C VAL A 41 14.78 5.65 -9.63
N PHE A 42 13.92 5.68 -10.65
CA PHE A 42 12.68 6.47 -10.60
C PHE A 42 11.74 5.98 -9.49
N SER A 43 11.61 4.67 -9.36
CA SER A 43 10.78 4.05 -8.33
C SER A 43 11.35 4.25 -6.92
N MET A 44 12.67 4.30 -6.77
CA MET A 44 13.30 4.67 -5.49
C MET A 44 12.97 6.12 -5.10
N ILE A 45 12.90 7.05 -6.06
CA ILE A 45 12.47 8.43 -5.79
C ILE A 45 11.01 8.45 -5.36
N ILE A 46 10.14 7.71 -6.05
CA ILE A 46 8.72 7.57 -5.68
C ILE A 46 8.58 6.98 -4.28
N LEU A 47 9.38 5.96 -3.93
CA LEU A 47 9.39 5.33 -2.61
C LEU A 47 9.69 6.35 -1.50
N VAL A 48 10.69 7.20 -1.70
CA VAL A 48 11.04 8.26 -0.75
C VAL A 48 9.91 9.29 -0.64
N ILE A 49 9.36 9.75 -1.77
CA ILE A 49 8.24 10.69 -1.79
C ILE A 49 7.04 10.09 -1.06
N ALA A 50 6.68 8.84 -1.37
CA ALA A 50 5.58 8.13 -0.73
C ALA A 50 5.78 8.02 0.78
N THR A 51 7.02 7.85 1.23
CA THR A 51 7.37 7.72 2.65
C THR A 51 7.23 9.04 3.38
N VAL A 52 7.65 10.15 2.78
CA VAL A 52 7.44 11.49 3.37
C VAL A 52 5.95 11.83 3.39
N PHE A 53 5.23 11.53 2.31
CA PHE A 53 3.81 11.81 2.22
C PHE A 53 2.92 10.67 2.73
N TRP A 54 3.46 9.76 3.56
CA TRP A 54 2.72 8.58 4.06
C TRP A 54 1.34 8.90 4.66
N PRO A 55 1.12 10.01 5.40
CA PRO A 55 -0.20 10.29 5.99
C PRO A 55 -1.27 10.55 4.92
N VAL A 56 -0.88 10.90 3.70
CA VAL A 56 -1.78 11.13 2.56
C VAL A 56 -1.78 9.94 1.61
N ILE A 57 -0.60 9.39 1.30
CA ILE A 57 -0.43 8.27 0.38
C ILE A 57 -1.14 7.02 0.90
N VAL A 58 -1.01 6.70 2.20
CA VAL A 58 -1.59 5.48 2.77
C VAL A 58 -3.13 5.49 2.71
N PRO A 59 -3.84 6.56 3.11
CA PRO A 59 -5.29 6.65 2.90
C PRO A 59 -5.70 6.58 1.44
N LEU A 60 -4.97 7.25 0.54
CA LEU A 60 -5.28 7.21 -0.89
C LEU A 60 -5.12 5.80 -1.46
N ALA A 61 -4.03 5.11 -1.14
CA ALA A 61 -3.80 3.73 -1.53
C ALA A 61 -4.91 2.80 -1.01
N TYR A 62 -5.36 3.00 0.23
CA TYR A 62 -6.48 2.25 0.79
C TYR A 62 -7.80 2.52 0.04
N LEU A 63 -8.06 3.77 -0.33
CA LEU A 63 -9.24 4.13 -1.13
C LEU A 63 -9.21 3.51 -2.53
N GLU A 64 -8.04 3.46 -3.17
CA GLU A 64 -7.84 2.80 -4.46
C GLU A 64 -8.18 1.31 -4.36
N VAL A 65 -7.64 0.63 -3.36
CA VAL A 65 -7.90 -0.79 -3.08
C VAL A 65 -9.38 -1.02 -2.78
N LEU A 66 -10.01 -0.15 -2.00
CA LEU A 66 -11.44 -0.25 -1.69
C LEU A 66 -12.31 -0.09 -2.93
N LYS A 67 -12.01 0.90 -3.79
CA LYS A 67 -12.72 1.10 -5.07
C LYS A 67 -12.55 -0.09 -6.00
N PHE A 68 -11.34 -0.64 -6.08
CA PHE A 68 -11.07 -1.84 -6.85
C PHE A 68 -11.89 -3.02 -6.32
N HIS A 69 -11.89 -3.25 -5.01
CA HIS A 69 -12.67 -4.31 -4.39
C HIS A 69 -14.17 -4.14 -4.65
N GLN A 70 -14.71 -2.93 -4.54
CA GLN A 70 -16.12 -2.65 -4.84
C GLN A 70 -16.47 -2.91 -6.31
N LYS A 71 -15.63 -2.46 -7.25
CA LYS A 71 -15.87 -2.63 -8.70
C LYS A 71 -15.80 -4.09 -9.13
N HIS A 72 -14.89 -4.85 -8.54
CA HIS A 72 -14.67 -6.25 -8.91
C HIS A 72 -15.47 -7.25 -8.07
N LYS A 73 -16.14 -6.79 -7.00
CA LYS A 73 -16.98 -7.65 -6.14
C LYS A 73 -18.06 -8.39 -6.93
N GLU A 74 -18.75 -7.74 -7.85
CA GLU A 74 -19.80 -8.40 -8.66
C GLU A 74 -19.24 -9.47 -9.59
N VAL A 75 -18.06 -9.22 -10.16
CA VAL A 75 -17.37 -10.20 -11.02
C VAL A 75 -16.84 -11.37 -10.19
N ILE A 76 -16.25 -11.11 -9.02
CA ILE A 76 -15.76 -12.16 -8.12
C ILE A 76 -16.93 -12.99 -7.56
N ASP A 77 -18.02 -12.35 -7.14
CA ASP A 77 -19.22 -13.02 -6.64
C ASP A 77 -19.85 -13.91 -7.73
N SER A 78 -19.96 -13.41 -8.96
CA SER A 78 -20.46 -14.22 -10.09
C SER A 78 -19.54 -15.37 -10.47
N LEU A 79 -18.22 -15.19 -10.44
CA LEU A 79 -17.24 -16.27 -10.65
C LEU A 79 -17.27 -17.33 -9.55
N LEU A 80 -17.47 -16.92 -8.28
CA LEU A 80 -17.63 -17.83 -7.15
C LEU A 80 -18.92 -18.64 -7.28
N ILE A 81 -20.03 -18.01 -7.64
CA ILE A 81 -21.31 -18.68 -7.85
C ILE A 81 -21.22 -19.66 -9.03
N SER A 82 -20.64 -19.24 -10.17
CA SER A 82 -20.43 -20.08 -11.34
C SER A 82 -19.50 -21.27 -11.09
N SER A 83 -18.43 -21.07 -10.31
CA SER A 83 -17.53 -22.16 -9.94
C SER A 83 -18.20 -23.15 -8.99
N ARG A 84 -19.00 -22.65 -8.04
CA ARG A 84 -19.77 -23.50 -7.12
C ARG A 84 -20.80 -24.36 -7.87
N SER A 85 -21.53 -23.81 -8.84
CA SER A 85 -22.51 -24.59 -9.61
C SER A 85 -21.83 -25.69 -10.43
N ARG A 86 -20.69 -25.42 -11.07
CA ARG A 86 -19.92 -26.43 -11.80
C ARG A 86 -19.39 -27.58 -10.95
N LEU A 87 -19.18 -27.36 -9.65
CA LEU A 87 -18.76 -28.42 -8.73
C LEU A 87 -19.93 -29.28 -8.24
N GLN A 88 -21.17 -28.82 -8.39
CA GLN A 88 -22.38 -29.53 -7.95
C GLN A 88 -23.03 -30.36 -9.06
N ASP A 89 -22.70 -30.07 -10.33
CA ASP A 89 -23.13 -30.81 -11.52
C ASP A 89 -22.25 -32.04 -11.85
N LYS A 90 -21.36 -32.43 -10.93
CA LYS A 90 -20.38 -33.51 -11.11
C LYS A 90 -20.47 -34.51 -9.97
#